data_AF-A0A2R7NPL1-F1
#
_entry.id   AF-A0A2R7NPL1-F1
#
_cell.length_a   1.000
_cell.length_b   1.000
_cell.length_c   1.000
_cell.angle_alpha   90.00
_cell.angle_beta   90.00
_cell.angle_gamma   90.00
#
_symmetry.space_group_name_H-M   'P 1'
#
loop_
_entity.id
_entity.type
_entity.pdbx_description
1 polymer ?
#
loop_
_entity_poly.entity_id
_entity_poly.type
_entity_poly.pdbx_seq_one_letter_code
_entity_poly.pdbx_strand_id
1 'polypeptide(L)'
;MGVACAVMLSGCFAGDVSVVKASRITGWSQFTVEQLLDKRKACSRVEWKSFKDTRDRSVVEYTCESAAGTAYLLSLHTSAVESAQKSLMGASQHDAAFAEMDKQQTQLAKETAEEQMGELANRQALIAALQQDISRIQGLTLASCREVNANSFNRAISGFIQSFQRGCAKAIQYNEPRDLEIDKNVLIRVAQTQISDQESAIQNLKTQIEMTQSRAEQQVARAENNKVEREQAAIKKRNDAQADLAALERHWANVKGVREVSQWVMQGKEPIYLGSRIDLVLTDKTIEVPVTARLVFNQAEKDGEDLTPAYEFALREAWNRYPMKP
;
A
#
# COMPACT_ATOMS: atom_id res chain seq x y z
N MET A 1 57.68 50.14 -30.26
CA MET A 1 57.28 48.91 -30.98
C MET A 1 57.95 47.74 -30.28
N GLY A 2 57.18 46.79 -29.80
CA GLY A 2 57.68 45.60 -29.10
C GLY A 2 56.54 44.59 -29.04
N VAL A 3 56.18 44.05 -30.20
CA VAL A 3 55.18 42.99 -30.33
C VAL A 3 55.82 41.69 -29.82
N ALA A 4 55.49 41.31 -28.60
CA ALA A 4 55.77 39.96 -28.10
C ALA A 4 54.59 39.06 -28.52
N CYS A 5 54.76 38.35 -29.64
CA CYS A 5 53.89 37.25 -30.03
C CYS A 5 54.01 36.12 -29.00
N ALA A 6 52.99 35.95 -28.17
CA ALA A 6 52.75 34.69 -27.47
C ALA A 6 52.31 33.66 -28.50
N VAL A 7 53.22 32.77 -28.86
CA VAL A 7 52.97 31.61 -29.72
C VAL A 7 51.98 30.69 -28.98
N MET A 8 50.77 30.58 -29.52
CA MET A 8 49.86 29.49 -29.16
C MET A 8 50.51 28.17 -29.61
N LEU A 9 50.86 27.32 -28.64
CA LEU A 9 51.24 25.93 -28.89
C LEU A 9 49.98 25.12 -29.22
N SER A 10 49.55 25.16 -30.48
CA SER A 10 48.62 24.19 -31.06
C SER A 10 49.32 23.47 -32.22
N GLY A 11 50.14 22.47 -31.90
CA GLY A 11 50.84 21.66 -32.90
C GLY A 11 51.24 20.27 -32.39
N CYS A 12 50.88 19.25 -33.17
CA CYS A 12 51.28 17.82 -33.08
C CYS A 12 50.53 16.89 -32.10
N PHE A 13 49.20 16.70 -32.26
CA PHE A 13 48.46 15.61 -31.58
C PHE A 13 47.87 14.53 -32.52
N ALA A 14 48.08 14.62 -33.84
CA ALA A 14 47.52 13.66 -34.81
C ALA A 14 48.33 12.35 -34.95
N GLY A 15 49.59 12.32 -34.50
CA GLY A 15 50.51 11.19 -34.71
C GLY A 15 50.04 9.91 -34.01
N ASP A 16 50.06 9.90 -32.69
CA ASP A 16 49.77 8.69 -31.90
C ASP A 16 48.31 8.21 -32.07
N VAL A 17 47.36 9.15 -32.20
CA VAL A 17 45.95 8.84 -32.48
C VAL A 17 45.82 8.09 -33.81
N SER A 18 46.50 8.53 -34.87
CA SER A 18 46.46 7.85 -36.17
C SER A 18 47.05 6.44 -36.12
N VAL A 19 48.12 6.24 -35.34
CA VAL A 19 48.74 4.93 -35.14
C VAL A 19 47.78 3.98 -34.42
N VAL A 20 47.11 4.44 -33.36
CA VAL A 20 46.09 3.65 -32.66
C VAL A 20 44.92 3.31 -33.57
N LYS A 21 44.38 4.30 -34.30
CA LYS A 21 43.27 4.12 -35.25
C LYS A 21 43.56 3.06 -36.32
N ALA A 22 44.80 3.05 -36.85
CA ALA A 22 45.23 2.08 -37.85
C ALA A 22 45.56 0.68 -37.28
N SER A 23 45.73 0.57 -35.96
CA SER A 23 46.05 -0.71 -35.30
C SER A 23 44.87 -1.68 -35.27
N ARG A 24 45.15 -2.93 -34.90
CA ARG A 24 44.16 -4.01 -34.78
C ARG A 24 44.23 -4.61 -33.37
N ILE A 25 43.09 -5.04 -32.85
CA ILE A 25 42.99 -5.61 -31.50
C ILE A 25 42.91 -7.13 -31.61
N THR A 26 43.64 -7.83 -30.76
CA THR A 26 43.59 -9.29 -30.64
C THR A 26 42.15 -9.74 -30.34
N GLY A 27 41.61 -10.63 -31.17
CA GLY A 27 40.20 -11.09 -31.10
C GLY A 27 39.26 -10.40 -32.09
N TRP A 28 39.63 -9.23 -32.61
CA TRP A 28 38.89 -8.50 -33.66
C TRP A 28 39.83 -8.08 -34.80
N SER A 29 40.76 -8.96 -35.17
CA SER A 29 41.82 -8.66 -36.14
C SER A 29 41.29 -8.40 -37.55
N GLN A 30 40.02 -8.68 -37.85
CA GLN A 30 39.37 -8.33 -39.11
C GLN A 30 39.10 -6.83 -39.26
N PHE A 31 39.00 -6.07 -38.16
CA PHE A 31 38.76 -4.63 -38.16
C PHE A 31 39.97 -3.84 -37.65
N THR A 32 40.16 -2.60 -38.14
CA THR A 32 41.00 -1.62 -37.45
C THR A 32 40.24 -1.01 -36.27
N VAL A 33 40.97 -0.41 -35.32
CA VAL A 33 40.35 0.31 -34.20
C VAL A 33 39.43 1.42 -34.70
N GLU A 34 39.84 2.16 -35.73
CA GLU A 34 39.02 3.18 -36.37
C GLU A 34 37.69 2.61 -36.90
N GLN A 35 37.76 1.49 -37.62
CA GLN A 35 36.56 0.84 -38.16
C GLN A 35 35.57 0.41 -37.09
N LEU A 36 36.06 0.00 -35.91
CA LEU A 36 35.21 -0.39 -34.78
C LEU A 36 34.63 0.81 -34.03
N LEU A 37 35.39 1.89 -33.86
CA LEU A 37 35.09 2.90 -32.84
C LEU A 37 34.64 4.26 -33.38
N ASP A 38 35.03 4.67 -34.59
CA ASP A 38 34.80 6.05 -35.08
C ASP A 38 33.38 6.33 -35.56
N LYS A 39 32.65 5.30 -36.02
CA LYS A 39 31.33 5.47 -36.66
C LYS A 39 30.21 4.74 -35.96
N ARG A 40 30.38 4.48 -34.66
CA ARG A 40 29.43 3.70 -33.86
C ARG A 40 28.10 4.42 -33.72
N LYS A 41 27.01 3.78 -34.14
CA LYS A 41 25.65 4.31 -33.97
C LYS A 41 25.24 4.48 -32.51
N ALA A 42 25.79 3.64 -31.63
CA ALA A 42 25.56 3.74 -30.17
C ALA A 42 26.15 5.02 -29.53
N CYS A 43 27.01 5.76 -30.24
CA CYS A 43 27.72 6.92 -29.72
C CYS A 43 27.10 8.21 -30.27
N SER A 44 26.57 9.06 -29.38
CA SER A 44 26.10 10.40 -29.78
C SER A 44 27.26 11.34 -30.11
N ARG A 45 28.44 11.08 -29.53
CA ARG A 45 29.67 11.80 -29.80
C ARG A 45 30.87 10.88 -29.58
N VAL A 46 31.86 10.99 -30.46
CA VAL A 46 33.15 10.32 -30.34
C VAL A 46 34.24 11.37 -30.22
N GLU A 47 35.18 11.15 -29.30
CA GLU A 47 36.35 12.01 -29.11
C GLU A 47 37.62 11.17 -28.96
N TRP A 48 38.70 11.67 -29.55
CA TRP A 48 40.03 11.10 -29.43
C TRP A 48 40.98 12.15 -28.90
N LYS A 49 41.75 11.81 -27.88
CA LYS A 49 42.79 12.68 -27.36
C LYS A 49 44.06 11.89 -27.08
N SER A 50 45.19 12.60 -27.11
CA SER A 50 46.48 12.07 -26.66
C SER A 50 47.02 12.97 -25.55
N PHE A 51 47.59 12.37 -24.51
CA PHE A 51 48.14 13.08 -23.37
C PHE A 51 49.27 12.27 -22.72
N LYS A 52 50.05 12.92 -21.85
CA LYS A 52 51.06 12.27 -21.01
C LYS A 52 50.45 11.89 -19.67
N ASP A 53 50.58 10.62 -19.28
CA ASP A 53 50.14 10.18 -17.95
C ASP A 53 51.13 10.62 -16.85
N THR A 54 50.84 10.26 -15.59
CA THR A 54 51.69 10.61 -14.43
C THR A 54 53.09 9.99 -14.47
N ARG A 55 53.34 9.07 -15.40
CA ARG A 55 54.64 8.41 -15.64
C ARG A 55 55.29 8.88 -16.95
N ASP A 56 54.81 9.99 -17.51
CA ASP A 56 55.26 10.58 -18.78
C ASP A 56 55.14 9.63 -20.00
N ARG A 57 54.23 8.65 -19.93
CA ARG A 57 53.92 7.77 -21.06
C ARG A 57 52.91 8.46 -21.97
N SER A 58 53.08 8.32 -23.29
CA SER A 58 52.06 8.81 -24.24
C SER A 58 50.86 7.87 -24.23
N VAL A 59 49.70 8.41 -23.88
CA VAL A 59 48.42 7.70 -23.83
C VAL A 59 47.49 8.28 -24.86
N VAL A 60 46.81 7.41 -25.60
CA VAL A 60 45.70 7.76 -26.49
C VAL A 60 44.42 7.27 -25.84
N GLU A 61 43.43 8.15 -25.73
CA GLU A 61 42.11 7.84 -25.18
C GLU A 61 41.03 8.07 -26.23
N TYR A 62 40.21 7.04 -26.40
CA TYR A 62 38.92 7.08 -27.06
C TYR A 62 37.82 7.33 -26.04
N THR A 63 36.89 8.22 -26.35
CA THR A 63 35.65 8.43 -25.59
C THR A 63 34.45 8.35 -26.52
N CYS A 64 33.44 7.59 -26.11
CA CYS A 64 32.11 7.55 -26.73
C CYS A 64 31.05 7.99 -25.72
N GLU A 65 30.32 9.06 -26.01
CA GLU A 65 29.14 9.44 -25.23
C GLU A 65 27.96 8.55 -25.64
N SER A 66 27.39 7.82 -24.68
CA SER A 66 26.34 6.82 -24.94
C SER A 66 24.96 7.37 -24.59
N ALA A 67 24.20 7.75 -25.63
CA ALA A 67 22.79 8.13 -25.47
C ALA A 67 21.96 6.93 -24.99
N ALA A 68 22.19 5.74 -25.55
CA ALA A 68 21.52 4.51 -25.14
C ALA A 68 21.83 4.13 -23.67
N GLY A 69 23.09 4.30 -23.23
CA GLY A 69 23.48 4.13 -21.83
C GLY A 69 22.75 5.09 -20.90
N THR A 70 22.64 6.35 -21.29
CA THR A 70 21.92 7.36 -20.51
C THR A 70 20.41 7.05 -20.45
N ALA A 71 19.82 6.61 -21.56
CA ALA A 71 18.41 6.20 -21.63
C ALA A 71 18.13 4.96 -20.76
N TYR A 72 19.06 3.99 -20.74
CA TYR A 72 18.96 2.83 -19.85
C TYR A 72 18.94 3.25 -18.37
N LEU A 73 19.86 4.12 -17.94
CA LEU A 73 19.85 4.63 -16.57
C LEU A 73 18.58 5.42 -16.24
N LEU A 74 18.06 6.21 -17.18
CA LEU A 74 16.77 6.89 -17.02
C LEU A 74 15.64 5.88 -16.78
N SER A 75 15.62 4.76 -17.50
CA SER A 75 14.61 3.71 -17.29
C SER A 75 14.67 3.07 -15.89
N LEU A 76 15.89 2.89 -15.34
CA LEU A 76 16.09 2.41 -13.97
C LEU A 76 15.56 3.44 -12.96
N HIS A 77 15.86 4.72 -13.18
CA HIS A 77 15.36 5.83 -12.37
C HIS A 77 13.83 5.91 -12.41
N THR A 78 13.22 5.92 -13.59
CA THR A 78 11.77 5.97 -13.77
C THR A 78 11.07 4.81 -13.07
N SER A 79 11.60 3.59 -13.20
CA SER A 79 11.06 2.41 -12.51
C SER A 79 11.10 2.55 -10.98
N ALA A 80 12.18 3.14 -10.46
CA ALA A 80 12.32 3.40 -9.03
C ALA A 80 11.35 4.50 -8.56
N VAL A 81 11.17 5.57 -9.34
CA VAL A 81 10.21 6.65 -9.07
C VAL A 81 8.77 6.12 -9.07
N GLU A 82 8.39 5.32 -10.06
CA GLU A 82 7.06 4.71 -10.12
C GLU A 82 6.78 3.82 -8.90
N SER A 83 7.79 3.04 -8.49
CA SER A 83 7.69 2.19 -7.30
C SER A 83 7.50 3.03 -6.03
N ALA A 84 8.27 4.11 -5.87
CA ALA A 84 8.15 5.02 -4.74
C ALA A 84 6.80 5.78 -4.74
N GLN A 85 6.31 6.21 -5.90
CA GLN A 85 4.98 6.82 -6.05
C GLN A 85 3.86 5.86 -5.66
N LYS A 86 3.93 4.59 -6.08
CA LYS A 86 2.98 3.55 -5.65
C LYS A 86 3.01 3.35 -4.14
N SER A 87 4.18 3.32 -3.52
CA SER A 87 4.32 3.24 -2.06
C SER A 87 3.70 4.44 -1.35
N LEU A 88 3.87 5.66 -1.88
CA LEU A 88 3.25 6.87 -1.35
C LEU A 88 1.71 6.83 -1.43
N MET A 89 1.15 6.43 -2.58
CA MET A 89 -0.30 6.27 -2.74
C MET A 89 -0.85 5.19 -1.82
N GLY A 90 -0.17 4.03 -1.72
CA GLY A 90 -0.58 2.94 -0.85
C GLY A 90 -0.56 3.32 0.64
N ALA A 91 0.38 4.17 1.06
CA ALA A 91 0.39 4.73 2.41
C ALA A 91 -0.89 5.53 2.70
N SER A 92 -1.33 6.40 1.79
CA SER A 92 -2.55 7.20 1.98
C SER A 92 -3.85 6.40 1.99
N GLN A 93 -3.94 5.31 1.23
CA GLN A 93 -5.17 4.50 1.14
C GLN A 93 -5.38 3.62 2.38
N HIS A 94 -4.29 3.10 2.95
CA HIS A 94 -4.34 2.28 4.14
C HIS A 94 -4.97 3.06 5.31
N ASP A 95 -4.57 4.32 5.52
CA ASP A 95 -5.09 5.16 6.61
C ASP A 95 -6.61 5.37 6.52
N ALA A 96 -7.12 5.66 5.31
CA ALA A 96 -8.54 5.87 5.06
C ALA A 96 -9.35 4.60 5.33
N ALA A 97 -8.82 3.42 4.97
CA ALA A 97 -9.47 2.14 5.21
C ALA A 97 -9.62 1.83 6.70
N PHE A 98 -8.59 2.11 7.53
CA PHE A 98 -8.69 1.91 8.98
C PHE A 98 -9.69 2.86 9.63
N ALA A 99 -9.69 4.13 9.25
CA ALA A 99 -10.65 5.11 9.77
C ALA A 99 -12.09 4.72 9.43
N GLU A 100 -12.33 4.22 8.22
CA GLU A 100 -13.66 3.76 7.80
C GLU A 100 -14.07 2.47 8.52
N MET A 101 -13.16 1.51 8.71
CA MET A 101 -13.44 0.31 9.51
C MET A 101 -13.80 0.64 10.96
N ASP A 102 -13.04 1.52 11.63
CA ASP A 102 -13.33 1.94 13.00
C ASP A 102 -14.71 2.60 13.09
N LYS A 103 -15.05 3.43 12.10
CA LYS A 103 -16.37 4.08 11.99
C LYS A 103 -17.50 3.05 11.80
N GLN A 104 -17.33 2.09 10.91
CA GLN A 104 -18.32 1.03 10.65
C GLN A 104 -18.53 0.15 11.88
N GLN A 105 -17.46 -0.25 12.56
CA GLN A 105 -17.56 -1.05 13.78
C GLN A 105 -18.29 -0.30 14.91
N THR A 106 -17.97 0.99 15.09
CA THR A 106 -18.64 1.84 16.09
C THR A 106 -20.13 1.99 15.78
N GLN A 107 -20.47 2.20 14.51
CA GLN A 107 -21.87 2.33 14.08
C GLN A 107 -22.65 1.03 14.30
N LEU A 108 -22.09 -0.11 13.89
CA LEU A 108 -22.71 -1.42 14.09
C LEU A 108 -22.96 -1.74 15.57
N ALA A 109 -22.00 -1.40 16.44
CA ALA A 109 -22.14 -1.60 17.88
C ALA A 109 -23.30 -0.75 18.45
N LYS A 110 -23.46 0.49 17.97
CA LYS A 110 -24.56 1.37 18.37
C LYS A 110 -25.91 0.84 17.90
N GLU A 111 -26.01 0.42 16.64
CA GLU A 111 -27.25 -0.17 16.08
C GLU A 111 -27.67 -1.44 16.82
N THR A 112 -26.72 -2.31 17.15
CA THR A 112 -26.98 -3.52 17.94
C THR A 112 -27.53 -3.17 19.33
N ALA A 113 -26.97 -2.15 19.99
CA ALA A 113 -27.46 -1.71 21.30
C ALA A 113 -28.88 -1.11 21.21
N GLU A 114 -29.18 -0.33 20.17
CA GLU A 114 -30.51 0.23 19.93
C GLU A 114 -31.56 -0.88 19.67
N GLU A 115 -31.21 -1.91 18.91
CA GLU A 115 -32.09 -3.07 18.65
C GLU A 115 -32.39 -3.83 19.95
N GLN A 116 -31.37 -4.13 20.77
CA GLN A 116 -31.54 -4.84 22.03
C GLN A 116 -32.38 -4.03 23.04
N MET A 117 -32.22 -2.71 23.06
CA MET A 117 -33.05 -1.81 23.87
C MET A 117 -34.51 -1.79 23.42
N GLY A 118 -34.76 -1.84 22.11
CA GLY A 118 -36.11 -1.99 21.54
C GLY A 118 -36.79 -3.29 21.96
N GLU A 119 -36.07 -4.41 21.91
CA GLU A 119 -36.56 -5.71 22.35
C GLU A 119 -36.87 -5.73 23.86
N LEU A 120 -36.01 -5.10 24.68
CA LEU A 120 -36.25 -4.95 26.11
C LEU A 120 -37.55 -4.19 26.39
N ALA A 121 -37.77 -3.07 25.70
CA ALA A 121 -38.98 -2.27 25.83
C ALA A 121 -40.24 -3.05 25.41
N ASN A 122 -40.17 -3.82 24.32
CA ASN A 122 -41.28 -4.66 23.85
C ASN A 122 -41.67 -5.72 24.88
N ARG A 123 -40.69 -6.38 25.51
CA ARG A 123 -40.95 -7.39 26.55
C ARG A 123 -41.54 -6.77 27.82
N GLN A 124 -41.06 -5.60 28.22
CA GLN A 124 -41.63 -4.86 29.34
C GLN A 124 -43.10 -4.46 29.07
N ALA A 125 -43.41 -4.02 27.85
CA ALA A 125 -44.77 -3.71 27.44
C ALA A 125 -45.70 -4.95 27.47
N LEU A 126 -45.19 -6.12 27.07
CA LEU A 126 -45.94 -7.38 27.16
C LEU A 126 -46.26 -7.76 28.60
N ILE A 127 -45.30 -7.65 29.52
CA ILE A 127 -45.53 -7.88 30.95
C ILE A 127 -46.62 -6.94 31.47
N ALA A 128 -46.53 -5.64 31.17
CA ALA A 128 -47.53 -4.66 31.59
C ALA A 128 -48.93 -5.00 31.05
N ALA A 129 -49.04 -5.44 29.80
CA ALA A 129 -50.30 -5.88 29.22
C ALA A 129 -50.88 -7.12 29.92
N LEU A 130 -50.04 -8.11 30.25
CA LEU A 130 -50.46 -9.32 30.98
C LEU A 130 -50.88 -8.99 32.42
N GLN A 131 -50.22 -8.04 33.09
CA GLN A 131 -50.62 -7.56 34.42
C GLN A 131 -51.99 -6.85 34.39
N GLN A 132 -52.24 -6.07 33.34
CA GLN A 132 -53.55 -5.45 33.11
C GLN A 132 -54.64 -6.52 32.86
N ASP A 133 -54.32 -7.56 32.10
CA ASP A 133 -55.23 -8.68 31.85
C ASP A 133 -55.56 -9.46 33.14
N ILE A 134 -54.57 -9.72 34.01
CA ILE A 134 -54.78 -10.31 35.34
C ILE A 134 -55.75 -9.45 36.15
N SER A 135 -55.54 -8.14 36.19
CA SER A 135 -56.41 -7.20 36.92
C SER A 135 -57.83 -7.23 36.36
N ARG A 136 -57.98 -7.31 35.03
CA ARG A 136 -59.28 -7.44 34.37
C ARG A 136 -59.96 -8.77 34.74
N ILE A 137 -59.23 -9.88 34.72
CA ILE A 137 -59.75 -11.21 35.08
C ILE A 137 -60.21 -11.22 36.54
N GLN A 138 -59.41 -10.68 37.46
CA GLN A 138 -59.73 -10.61 38.90
C GLN A 138 -61.04 -9.87 39.16
N GLY A 139 -61.29 -8.78 38.43
CA GLY A 139 -62.51 -7.97 38.52
C GLY A 139 -63.76 -8.59 37.90
N LEU A 140 -63.66 -9.75 37.23
CA LEU A 140 -64.82 -10.42 36.65
C LEU A 140 -65.73 -11.01 37.73
N THR A 141 -67.02 -10.79 37.54
CA THR A 141 -68.13 -11.30 38.34
C THR A 141 -69.03 -12.18 37.48
N LEU A 142 -69.95 -12.94 38.10
CA LEU A 142 -70.97 -13.72 37.38
C LEU A 142 -71.79 -12.86 36.39
N ALA A 143 -72.08 -11.60 36.76
CA ALA A 143 -72.83 -10.67 35.92
C ALA A 143 -72.03 -10.22 34.69
N SER A 144 -70.74 -9.90 34.87
CA SER A 144 -69.86 -9.44 33.79
C SER A 144 -69.24 -10.58 32.96
N CYS A 145 -69.38 -11.83 33.40
CA CYS A 145 -68.81 -13.02 32.73
C CYS A 145 -69.33 -13.21 31.29
N ARG A 146 -70.59 -12.85 31.04
CA ARG A 146 -71.23 -12.97 29.71
C ARG A 146 -70.62 -12.04 28.65
N GLU A 147 -69.95 -10.97 29.09
CA GLU A 147 -69.42 -9.91 28.22
C GLU A 147 -67.94 -10.10 27.90
N VAL A 148 -67.32 -11.18 28.39
CA VAL A 148 -65.90 -11.46 28.20
C VAL A 148 -65.61 -11.81 26.74
N ASN A 149 -64.82 -10.98 26.07
CA ASN A 149 -64.39 -11.15 24.68
C ASN A 149 -62.89 -11.49 24.59
N ALA A 150 -62.53 -12.50 23.81
CA ALA A 150 -61.14 -12.89 23.56
C ALA A 150 -60.25 -11.76 23.02
N ASN A 151 -60.82 -10.83 22.24
CA ASN A 151 -60.10 -9.69 21.69
C ASN A 151 -59.75 -8.62 22.74
N SER A 152 -60.34 -8.68 23.94
CA SER A 152 -60.05 -7.73 25.01
C SER A 152 -58.75 -8.05 25.76
N PHE A 153 -58.18 -9.24 25.54
CA PHE A 153 -56.98 -9.72 26.23
C PHE A 153 -55.80 -9.89 25.27
N ASN A 154 -54.60 -9.97 25.84
CA ASN A 154 -53.39 -10.22 25.09
C ASN A 154 -53.44 -11.60 24.41
N ARG A 155 -52.88 -11.67 23.19
CA ARG A 155 -52.84 -12.90 22.39
C ARG A 155 -52.14 -14.05 23.12
N ALA A 156 -51.18 -13.77 23.99
CA ALA A 156 -50.43 -14.76 24.76
C ALA A 156 -51.32 -15.64 25.64
N ILE A 157 -52.50 -15.16 26.05
CA ILE A 157 -53.47 -15.95 26.83
C ILE A 157 -54.74 -16.30 26.04
N SER A 158 -54.83 -15.87 24.78
CA SER A 158 -56.05 -16.00 23.97
C SER A 158 -56.51 -17.45 23.75
N GLY A 159 -55.57 -18.39 23.67
CA GLY A 159 -55.86 -19.83 23.57
C GLY A 159 -56.61 -20.43 24.77
N PHE A 160 -56.56 -19.76 25.92
CA PHE A 160 -57.25 -20.20 27.14
C PHE A 160 -58.62 -19.53 27.31
N ILE A 161 -58.89 -18.46 26.55
CA ILE A 161 -60.13 -17.68 26.70
C ILE A 161 -61.35 -18.47 26.26
N GLN A 162 -61.24 -19.32 25.23
CA GLN A 162 -62.37 -20.15 24.80
C GLN A 162 -62.80 -21.15 25.89
N SER A 163 -61.84 -21.68 26.64
CA SER A 163 -62.14 -22.55 27.79
C SER A 163 -62.75 -21.74 28.94
N PHE A 164 -62.24 -20.55 29.21
CA PHE A 164 -62.79 -19.63 30.20
C PHE A 164 -64.23 -19.18 29.87
N GLN A 165 -64.53 -18.88 28.60
CA GLN A 165 -65.89 -18.51 28.16
C GLN A 165 -66.90 -19.65 28.37
N ARG A 166 -66.49 -20.90 28.12
CA ARG A 166 -67.31 -22.09 28.43
C ARG A 166 -67.53 -22.22 29.94
N GLY A 167 -66.48 -21.97 30.73
CA GLY A 167 -66.54 -21.87 32.18
C GLY A 167 -67.55 -20.85 32.69
N CYS A 168 -67.50 -19.61 32.16
CA CYS A 168 -68.48 -18.56 32.41
C CYS A 168 -69.92 -19.01 32.12
N ALA A 169 -70.15 -19.64 30.96
CA ALA A 169 -71.50 -20.10 30.59
C ALA A 169 -72.03 -21.15 31.57
N LYS A 170 -71.18 -22.08 32.01
CA LYS A 170 -71.50 -23.11 33.00
C LYS A 170 -71.79 -22.50 34.38
N ALA A 171 -70.91 -21.62 34.87
CA ALA A 171 -71.07 -20.96 36.17
C ALA A 171 -72.38 -20.15 36.24
N ILE A 172 -72.78 -19.52 35.13
CA ILE A 172 -74.07 -18.82 35.02
C ILE A 172 -75.25 -19.78 34.98
N GLN A 173 -75.15 -20.88 34.22
CA GLN A 173 -76.23 -21.87 34.08
C GLN A 173 -76.60 -22.50 35.43
N TYR A 174 -75.60 -22.79 36.27
CA TYR A 174 -75.80 -23.44 37.56
C TYR A 174 -75.81 -22.47 38.75
N ASN A 175 -75.62 -21.17 38.51
CA ASN A 175 -75.47 -20.13 39.55
C ASN A 175 -74.41 -20.51 40.60
N GLU A 176 -73.25 -20.99 40.13
CA GLU A 176 -72.14 -21.45 40.97
C GLU A 176 -70.94 -20.50 40.85
N PRO A 177 -70.80 -19.50 41.74
CA PRO A 177 -69.66 -18.56 41.71
C PRO A 177 -68.30 -19.24 41.86
N ARG A 178 -68.28 -20.43 42.47
CA ARG A 178 -67.06 -21.20 42.72
C ARG A 178 -66.42 -21.72 41.43
N ASP A 179 -67.24 -22.13 40.45
CA ASP A 179 -66.76 -22.58 39.14
C ASP A 179 -66.07 -21.44 38.38
N LEU A 180 -66.65 -20.23 38.42
CA LEU A 180 -66.02 -19.04 37.85
C LEU A 180 -64.68 -18.73 38.51
N GLU A 181 -64.59 -18.81 39.83
CA GLU A 181 -63.35 -18.52 40.54
C GLU A 181 -62.25 -19.55 40.22
N ILE A 182 -62.60 -20.82 40.00
CA ILE A 182 -61.67 -21.85 39.52
C ILE A 182 -61.10 -21.47 38.15
N ASP A 183 -61.96 -21.10 37.20
CA ASP A 183 -61.54 -20.75 35.84
C ASP A 183 -60.72 -19.44 35.79
N LYS A 184 -61.06 -18.45 36.63
CA LYS A 184 -60.27 -17.22 36.80
C LYS A 184 -58.86 -17.56 37.26
N ASN A 185 -58.74 -18.42 38.27
CA ASN A 185 -57.44 -18.84 38.81
C ASN A 185 -56.60 -19.61 37.78
N VAL A 186 -57.21 -20.38 36.89
CA VAL A 186 -56.51 -21.02 35.77
C VAL A 186 -55.93 -19.98 34.82
N LEU A 187 -56.72 -19.00 34.37
CA LEU A 187 -56.23 -17.94 33.48
C LEU A 187 -55.15 -17.07 34.13
N ILE A 188 -55.34 -16.68 35.39
CA ILE A 188 -54.36 -15.91 36.15
C ILE A 188 -53.04 -16.68 36.25
N ARG A 189 -53.09 -17.99 36.52
CA ARG A 189 -51.89 -18.83 36.56
C ARG A 189 -51.15 -18.85 35.22
N VAL A 190 -51.88 -19.00 34.11
CA VAL A 190 -51.28 -18.96 32.76
C VAL A 190 -50.62 -17.61 32.50
N ALA A 191 -51.30 -16.50 32.79
CA ALA A 191 -50.74 -15.16 32.64
C ALA A 191 -49.50 -14.94 33.52
N GLN A 192 -49.52 -15.45 34.76
CA GLN A 192 -48.38 -15.40 35.69
C GLN A 192 -47.19 -16.23 35.18
N THR A 193 -47.43 -17.43 34.62
CA THR A 193 -46.36 -18.22 33.96
C THR A 193 -45.75 -17.43 32.81
N GLN A 194 -46.56 -16.83 31.94
CA GLN A 194 -46.06 -16.00 30.83
C GLN A 194 -45.26 -14.80 31.33
N ILE A 195 -45.71 -14.12 32.39
CA ILE A 195 -44.94 -13.03 33.00
C ILE A 195 -43.58 -13.55 33.50
N SER A 196 -43.56 -14.65 34.25
CA SER A 196 -42.33 -15.26 34.76
C SER A 196 -41.35 -15.64 33.65
N ASP A 197 -41.85 -16.18 32.53
CA ASP A 197 -41.04 -16.52 31.36
C ASP A 197 -40.42 -15.26 30.73
N GLN A 198 -41.21 -14.18 30.59
CA GLN A 198 -40.72 -12.90 30.07
C GLN A 198 -39.74 -12.21 31.02
N GLU A 199 -39.96 -12.26 32.33
CA GLU A 199 -39.03 -11.71 33.33
C GLU A 199 -37.68 -12.43 33.25
N SER A 200 -37.68 -13.74 33.12
CA SER A 200 -36.46 -14.55 32.92
C SER A 200 -35.74 -14.16 31.62
N ALA A 201 -36.50 -13.98 30.53
CA ALA A 201 -35.94 -13.52 29.26
C ALA A 201 -35.37 -12.10 29.34
N ILE A 202 -36.01 -11.18 30.08
CA ILE A 202 -35.52 -9.83 30.32
C ILE A 202 -34.20 -9.83 31.10
N GLN A 203 -34.06 -10.67 32.12
CA GLN A 203 -32.80 -10.75 32.89
C GLN A 203 -31.64 -11.22 32.00
N ASN A 204 -31.89 -12.22 31.16
CA ASN A 204 -30.91 -12.68 30.17
C ASN A 204 -30.57 -11.57 29.17
N LEU A 205 -31.59 -10.86 28.65
CA LEU A 205 -31.39 -9.77 27.70
C LEU A 205 -30.61 -8.59 28.30
N LYS A 206 -30.89 -8.20 29.55
CA LYS A 206 -30.14 -7.16 30.27
C LYS A 206 -28.66 -7.52 30.38
N THR A 207 -28.36 -8.77 30.76
CA THR A 207 -26.98 -9.26 30.82
C THR A 207 -26.30 -9.19 29.44
N GLN A 208 -27.04 -9.53 28.37
CA GLN A 208 -26.51 -9.39 27.01
C GLN A 208 -26.26 -7.94 26.63
N ILE A 209 -27.18 -7.02 26.95
CA ILE A 209 -27.01 -5.57 26.70
C ILE A 209 -25.76 -5.05 27.39
N GLU A 210 -25.57 -5.36 28.68
CA GLU A 210 -24.39 -4.93 29.44
C GLU A 210 -23.09 -5.47 28.82
N MET A 211 -23.07 -6.75 28.41
CA MET A 211 -21.91 -7.32 27.71
C MET A 211 -21.66 -6.66 26.34
N THR A 212 -22.72 -6.39 25.55
CA THR A 212 -22.60 -5.71 24.25
C THR A 212 -22.05 -4.30 24.44
N GLN A 213 -22.60 -3.53 25.37
CA GLN A 213 -22.17 -2.17 25.69
C GLN A 213 -20.71 -2.14 26.16
N SER A 214 -20.33 -3.03 27.10
CA SER A 214 -18.96 -3.11 27.57
C SER A 214 -17.97 -3.45 26.45
N ARG A 215 -18.34 -4.37 25.55
CA ARG A 215 -17.51 -4.69 24.37
C ARG A 215 -17.40 -3.51 23.41
N ALA A 216 -18.50 -2.79 23.17
CA ALA A 216 -18.52 -1.61 22.31
C ALA A 216 -17.61 -0.51 22.88
N GLU A 217 -17.71 -0.21 24.17
CA GLU A 217 -16.86 0.77 24.87
C GLU A 217 -15.38 0.38 24.79
N GLN A 218 -15.04 -0.88 25.01
CA GLN A 218 -13.67 -1.37 24.88
C GLN A 218 -13.15 -1.24 23.44
N GLN A 219 -14.00 -1.46 22.43
CA GLN A 219 -13.61 -1.28 21.02
C GLN A 219 -13.37 0.19 20.69
N VAL A 220 -14.26 1.10 21.13
CA VAL A 220 -14.09 2.55 20.94
C VAL A 220 -12.80 3.02 21.62
N ALA A 221 -12.58 2.65 22.88
CA ALA A 221 -11.36 3.02 23.60
C ALA A 221 -10.08 2.50 22.92
N ARG A 222 -10.12 1.28 22.37
CA ARG A 222 -9.00 0.74 21.56
C ARG A 222 -8.81 1.51 20.26
N ALA A 223 -9.88 1.89 19.57
CA ALA A 223 -9.79 2.67 18.35
C ALA A 223 -9.18 4.06 18.62
N GLU A 224 -9.64 4.73 19.68
CA GLU A 224 -9.12 6.04 20.10
C GLU A 224 -7.66 5.99 20.54
N ASN A 225 -7.28 5.03 21.39
CA ASN A 225 -5.89 4.90 21.84
C ASN A 225 -4.93 4.62 20.67
N ASN A 226 -5.34 3.79 19.72
CA ASN A 226 -4.52 3.48 18.56
C ASN A 226 -4.55 4.60 17.50
N LYS A 227 -5.49 5.56 17.57
CA LYS A 227 -5.64 6.60 16.55
C LYS A 227 -4.39 7.45 16.43
N VAL A 228 -3.86 7.94 17.55
CA VAL A 228 -2.67 8.82 17.56
C VAL A 228 -1.45 8.08 17.01
N GLU A 229 -1.22 6.84 17.44
CA GLU A 229 -0.10 6.02 16.95
C GLU A 229 -0.23 5.71 15.45
N ARG A 230 -1.43 5.36 14.98
CA ARG A 230 -1.70 5.13 13.55
C ARG A 230 -1.49 6.40 12.73
N GLU A 231 -2.00 7.54 13.17
CA GLU A 231 -1.81 8.84 12.50
C GLU A 231 -0.33 9.23 12.44
N GLN A 232 0.41 9.04 13.53
CA GLN A 232 1.85 9.30 13.54
C GLN A 232 2.62 8.35 12.62
N ALA A 233 2.30 7.05 12.63
CA ALA A 233 2.91 6.08 11.74
C ALA A 233 2.61 6.36 10.26
N ALA A 234 1.38 6.78 9.96
CA ALA A 234 0.93 7.21 8.65
C ALA A 234 1.69 8.45 8.13
N ILE A 235 1.77 9.49 8.96
CA ILE A 235 2.53 10.70 8.66
C ILE A 235 3.99 10.35 8.43
N LYS A 236 4.58 9.54 9.31
CA LYS A 236 5.97 9.08 9.16
C LYS A 236 6.18 8.36 7.84
N LYS A 237 5.34 7.38 7.49
CA LYS A 237 5.42 6.64 6.23
C LYS A 237 5.29 7.54 5.01
N ARG A 238 4.41 8.54 5.05
CA ARG A 238 4.24 9.53 3.99
C ARG A 238 5.49 10.41 3.85
N ASN A 239 6.03 10.90 4.96
CA ASN A 239 7.24 11.71 4.98
C ASN A 239 8.45 10.91 4.47
N ASP A 240 8.59 9.65 4.88
CA ASP A 240 9.66 8.75 4.43
C ASP A 240 9.55 8.52 2.91
N ALA A 241 8.35 8.22 2.40
CA ALA A 241 8.12 8.03 0.97
C ALA A 241 8.36 9.31 0.14
N GLN A 242 7.98 10.49 0.67
CA GLN A 242 8.28 11.78 0.04
C GLN A 242 9.80 12.06 0.05
N ALA A 243 10.49 11.75 1.14
CA ALA A 243 11.93 11.93 1.25
C ALA A 243 12.68 11.01 0.27
N ASP A 244 12.21 9.78 0.06
CA ASP A 244 12.78 8.86 -0.92
C ASP A 244 12.55 9.32 -2.36
N LEU A 245 11.37 9.87 -2.69
CA LEU A 245 11.13 10.52 -4.00
C LEU A 245 12.08 11.70 -4.23
N ALA A 246 12.22 12.59 -3.24
CA ALA A 246 13.15 13.72 -3.32
C ALA A 246 14.61 13.27 -3.40
N ALA A 247 14.97 12.11 -2.83
CA ALA A 247 16.30 11.52 -2.98
C ALA A 247 16.52 10.98 -4.40
N LEU A 248 15.52 10.29 -4.99
CA LEU A 248 15.55 9.82 -6.37
C LEU A 248 15.69 10.97 -7.37
N GLU A 249 14.92 12.05 -7.20
CA GLU A 249 15.00 13.24 -8.05
C GLU A 249 16.39 13.88 -8.02
N ARG A 250 16.95 14.06 -6.81
CA ARG A 250 18.32 14.58 -6.64
C ARG A 250 19.38 13.65 -7.21
N HIS A 251 19.20 12.34 -7.04
CA HIS A 251 20.10 11.32 -7.55
C HIS A 251 20.21 11.45 -9.07
N TRP A 252 19.09 11.52 -9.78
CA TRP A 252 19.05 11.71 -11.22
C TRP A 252 19.54 13.09 -11.68
N ALA A 253 19.18 14.18 -10.98
CA ALA A 253 19.56 15.55 -11.35
C ALA A 253 21.08 15.76 -11.50
N ASN A 254 21.87 14.97 -10.76
CA ASN A 254 23.32 15.03 -10.83
C ASN A 254 23.91 14.27 -12.02
N VAL A 255 23.16 13.38 -12.67
CA VAL A 255 23.62 12.58 -13.81
C VAL A 255 23.73 13.45 -15.04
N LYS A 256 24.91 13.47 -15.67
CA LYS A 256 25.16 14.16 -16.95
C LYS A 256 25.17 13.22 -18.14
N GLY A 257 25.44 11.94 -17.90
CA GLY A 257 25.35 10.92 -18.93
C GLY A 257 26.32 9.77 -18.69
N VAL A 258 26.47 8.95 -19.72
CA VAL A 258 27.33 7.77 -19.72
C VAL A 258 28.40 7.92 -20.80
N ARG A 259 29.64 7.59 -20.44
CA ARG A 259 30.75 7.51 -21.38
C ARG A 259 31.37 6.13 -21.39
N GLU A 260 31.71 5.65 -22.56
CA GLU A 260 32.61 4.53 -22.74
C GLU A 260 34.00 5.08 -23.02
N VAL A 261 35.01 4.60 -22.29
CA VAL A 261 36.40 5.04 -22.45
C VAL A 261 37.28 3.84 -22.73
N SER A 262 38.16 3.97 -23.72
CA SER A 262 39.20 2.97 -24.03
C SER A 262 40.54 3.65 -24.19
N GLN A 263 41.59 3.08 -23.61
CA GLN A 263 42.92 3.69 -23.58
C GLN A 263 44.00 2.76 -24.14
N TRP A 264 44.99 3.36 -24.79
CA TRP A 264 46.21 2.73 -25.26
C TRP A 264 47.42 3.53 -24.80
N VAL A 265 48.50 2.85 -24.45
CA VAL A 265 49.81 3.47 -24.23
C VAL A 265 50.70 3.24 -25.45
N MET A 266 51.42 4.26 -25.87
CA MET A 266 52.40 4.13 -26.95
C MET A 266 53.74 3.64 -26.38
N GLN A 267 54.22 2.51 -26.87
CA GLN A 267 55.58 2.02 -26.63
C GLN A 267 56.37 2.11 -27.95
N GLY A 268 57.11 3.20 -28.12
CA GLY A 268 57.71 3.53 -29.42
C GLY A 268 56.64 3.82 -30.46
N LYS A 269 56.55 2.99 -31.51
CA LYS A 269 55.50 3.07 -32.56
C LYS A 269 54.38 2.03 -32.39
N GLU A 270 54.39 1.27 -31.30
CA GLU A 270 53.42 0.21 -31.06
C GLU A 270 52.38 0.65 -30.02
N PRO A 271 51.08 0.63 -30.35
CA PRO A 271 50.02 0.92 -29.40
C PRO A 271 49.67 -0.32 -28.57
N ILE A 272 49.77 -0.21 -27.24
CA ILE A 272 49.42 -1.27 -26.30
C ILE A 272 48.12 -0.91 -25.60
N TYR A 273 47.11 -1.74 -25.76
CA TYR A 273 45.80 -1.53 -25.12
C TYR A 273 45.91 -1.66 -23.59
N LEU A 274 45.50 -0.61 -22.88
CA LEU A 274 45.54 -0.55 -21.42
C LEU A 274 44.27 -1.10 -20.77
N GLY A 275 43.11 -0.84 -21.37
CA GLY A 275 41.83 -1.21 -20.80
C GLY A 275 40.68 -0.31 -21.26
N SER A 276 39.48 -0.71 -20.87
CA SER A 276 38.26 0.07 -21.06
C SER A 276 37.54 0.25 -19.73
N ARG A 277 36.71 1.30 -19.68
CA ARG A 277 35.79 1.55 -18.58
C ARG A 277 34.50 2.18 -19.09
N ILE A 278 33.46 2.06 -18.27
CA ILE A 278 32.23 2.83 -18.40
C ILE A 278 32.25 3.88 -17.29
N ASP A 279 32.10 5.13 -17.68
CA ASP A 279 32.12 6.30 -16.82
C ASP A 279 30.68 6.81 -16.67
N LEU A 280 30.15 6.73 -15.45
CA LEU A 280 28.94 7.46 -15.08
C LEU A 280 29.35 8.89 -14.72
N VAL A 281 29.04 9.83 -15.60
CA VAL A 281 29.44 11.23 -15.45
C VAL A 281 28.39 11.93 -14.60
N LEU A 282 28.79 12.42 -13.44
CA LEU A 282 27.97 13.23 -12.55
C LEU A 282 28.41 14.70 -12.61
N THR A 283 27.68 15.57 -11.92
CA THR A 283 27.95 17.01 -11.93
C THR A 283 29.26 17.36 -11.23
N ASP A 284 29.61 16.63 -10.17
CA ASP A 284 30.74 16.88 -9.27
C ASP A 284 31.88 15.85 -9.41
N LYS A 285 31.60 14.67 -9.97
CA LYS A 285 32.57 13.57 -10.11
C LYS A 285 32.22 12.62 -11.24
N THR A 286 33.12 11.69 -11.52
CA THR A 286 32.87 10.55 -12.43
C THR A 286 33.02 9.25 -11.64
N ILE A 287 32.09 8.32 -11.83
CA ILE A 287 32.23 6.96 -11.30
C ILE A 287 32.73 6.07 -12.43
N GLU A 288 33.96 5.61 -12.29
CA GLU A 288 34.65 4.78 -13.27
C GLU A 288 34.42 3.29 -12.95
N VAL A 289 33.86 2.55 -13.91
CA VAL A 289 33.67 1.10 -13.80
C VAL A 289 34.53 0.41 -14.85
N PRO A 290 35.63 -0.25 -14.47
CA PRO A 290 36.47 -0.97 -15.42
C PRO A 290 35.67 -2.11 -16.06
N VAL A 291 35.83 -2.26 -17.38
CA VAL A 291 35.18 -3.31 -18.16
C VAL A 291 36.20 -4.03 -19.03
N THR A 292 35.85 -5.24 -19.46
CA THR A 292 36.72 -6.02 -20.34
C THR A 292 36.71 -5.45 -21.76
N ALA A 293 37.83 -5.62 -22.47
CA ALA A 293 37.91 -5.33 -23.92
C ALA A 293 36.76 -6.01 -24.68
N ARG A 294 36.42 -7.24 -24.30
CA ARG A 294 35.33 -8.00 -24.91
C ARG A 294 33.98 -7.31 -24.79
N LEU A 295 33.68 -6.64 -23.67
CA LEU A 295 32.42 -5.92 -23.51
C LEU A 295 32.33 -4.77 -24.52
N VAL A 296 33.39 -3.95 -24.61
CA VAL A 296 33.44 -2.79 -25.50
C VAL A 296 33.47 -3.20 -26.96
N PHE A 297 34.38 -4.08 -27.35
CA PHE A 297 34.56 -4.41 -28.76
C PHE A 297 33.45 -5.31 -29.32
N ASN A 298 32.80 -6.14 -28.50
CA ASN A 298 31.57 -6.82 -28.95
C ASN A 298 30.40 -5.86 -29.13
N GLN A 299 30.28 -4.84 -28.26
CA GLN A 299 29.28 -3.80 -28.44
C GLN A 299 29.56 -2.99 -29.71
N ALA A 300 30.83 -2.66 -29.96
CA ALA A 300 31.28 -1.94 -31.14
C ALA A 300 31.05 -2.73 -32.44
N GLU A 301 31.41 -4.02 -32.47
CA GLU A 301 31.28 -4.89 -33.63
C GLU A 301 29.82 -5.04 -34.12
N LYS A 302 28.85 -5.00 -33.19
CA LYS A 302 27.43 -5.05 -33.56
C LYS A 302 26.94 -3.79 -34.28
N ASP A 303 27.60 -2.65 -34.04
CA ASP A 303 27.24 -1.33 -34.57
C ASP A 303 25.72 -1.02 -34.50
N GLY A 304 25.06 -1.48 -33.44
CA GLY A 304 23.65 -1.25 -33.16
C GLY A 304 23.44 -0.04 -32.25
N GLU A 305 22.24 0.53 -32.28
CA GLU A 305 21.83 1.57 -31.32
C GLU A 305 21.54 1.01 -29.93
N ASP A 306 21.18 -0.28 -29.86
CA ASP A 306 20.82 -0.96 -28.62
C ASP A 306 22.04 -1.43 -27.83
N LEU A 307 21.91 -1.38 -26.50
CA LEU A 307 22.88 -1.95 -25.58
C LEU A 307 22.78 -3.48 -25.58
N THR A 308 23.93 -4.14 -25.49
CA THR A 308 23.96 -5.56 -25.18
C THR A 308 23.63 -5.80 -23.71
N PRO A 309 23.06 -6.97 -23.34
CA PRO A 309 22.79 -7.30 -21.94
C PRO A 309 24.01 -7.22 -21.02
N ALA A 310 25.21 -7.52 -21.54
CA ALA A 310 26.46 -7.38 -20.80
C ALA A 310 26.79 -5.90 -20.50
N TYR A 311 26.51 -5.00 -21.45
CA TYR A 311 26.68 -3.56 -21.26
C TYR A 311 25.67 -3.00 -20.26
N GLU A 312 24.40 -3.41 -20.36
CA GLU A 312 23.36 -3.06 -19.37
C GLU A 312 23.72 -3.50 -17.96
N PHE A 313 24.27 -4.72 -17.81
CA PHE A 313 24.75 -5.21 -16.52
C PHE A 313 25.87 -4.33 -15.95
N ALA A 314 26.85 -3.95 -16.77
CA ALA A 314 27.93 -3.07 -16.33
C ALA A 314 27.43 -1.65 -15.96
N LEU A 315 26.44 -1.12 -16.68
CA LEU A 315 25.78 0.14 -16.31
C LEU A 315 25.02 0.04 -15.01
N ARG A 316 24.33 -1.07 -14.76
CA ARG A 316 23.63 -1.30 -13.49
C ARG A 316 24.60 -1.36 -12.32
N GLU A 317 25.76 -1.99 -12.49
CA GLU A 317 26.83 -1.97 -11.49
C GLU A 317 27.34 -0.54 -11.22
N ALA A 318 27.55 0.27 -12.27
CA ALA A 318 27.92 1.68 -12.12
C ALA A 318 26.85 2.48 -11.37
N TRP A 319 25.58 2.27 -11.73
CA TRP A 319 24.43 2.89 -11.09
C TRP A 319 24.35 2.55 -9.61
N ASN A 320 24.56 1.28 -9.24
CA ASN A 320 24.53 0.81 -7.86
C ASN A 320 25.68 1.36 -7.00
N ARG A 321 26.81 1.73 -7.62
CA ARG A 321 27.94 2.40 -6.94
C ARG A 321 27.69 3.89 -6.67
N TYR A 322 26.63 4.46 -7.23
CA TYR A 322 26.19 5.82 -6.95
C TYR A 322 25.08 5.79 -5.90
N PRO A 323 25.39 5.93 -4.60
CA PRO A 323 24.38 5.78 -3.56
C PRO A 323 23.38 6.95 -3.59
N MET A 324 22.10 6.63 -3.33
CA MET A 324 21.03 7.64 -3.26
C MET A 324 21.10 8.53 -2.00
N LYS A 325 21.75 8.05 -0.93
CA LYS A 325 22.00 8.77 0.31
C LYS A 325 23.51 8.78 0.56
N PRO A 326 24.12 9.93 0.93
CA PRO A 326 25.55 10.03 1.18
C PRO A 326 26.05 9.14 2.31
#